data_AF-A0A017SY39-F1
#
_entry.id   AF-A0A017SY39-F1
#
_cell.length_a   1.000
_cell.length_b   1.000
_cell.length_c   1.000
_cell.angle_alpha   90.00
_cell.angle_beta   90.00
_cell.angle_gamma   90.00
#
_symmetry.space_group_name_H-M   'P 1'
#
loop_
_entity.id
_entity.type
_entity.pdbx_description
1 polymer ?
#
loop_
_entity_poly.entity_id
_entity_poly.type
_entity_poly.pdbx_seq_one_letter_code
_entity_poly.pdbx_strand_id
1 'polypeptide(L)'
;MRPRITDIPAMFLPRRLKHLNRNAGGSESTVVFRFGAVNASFAAAPVAPALVLKPDADNHGNVEPRHEMGFDAYQAALHATREGWRNGESDR
;
A
#
# COMPACT_ATOMS: atom_id res chain seq x y z
N MET A 1 -9.92 -9.75 -3.06
CA MET A 1 -9.38 -10.42 -1.84
C MET A 1 -8.65 -9.35 -1.00
N ARG A 2 -8.59 -9.44 0.35
CA ARG A 2 -7.77 -8.52 1.17
C ARG A 2 -6.30 -8.87 0.97
N PRO A 3 -5.40 -7.91 0.67
CA PRO A 3 -3.96 -8.14 0.82
C PRO A 3 -3.64 -8.28 2.31
N ARG A 4 -3.24 -9.48 2.74
CA ARG A 4 -2.71 -9.75 4.08
C ARG A 4 -1.18 -9.65 4.03
N ILE A 5 -0.55 -9.48 5.18
CA ILE A 5 0.92 -9.58 5.29
C ILE A 5 1.45 -10.89 4.70
N THR A 6 0.66 -11.98 4.74
CA THR A 6 1.00 -13.26 4.12
C THR A 6 0.99 -13.24 2.60
N ASP A 7 0.30 -12.28 1.99
CA ASP A 7 0.11 -12.17 0.55
C ASP A 7 1.15 -11.21 -0.08
N ILE A 8 1.93 -10.50 0.74
CA ILE A 8 3.06 -9.67 0.30
C ILE A 8 4.23 -10.59 -0.10
N PRO A 9 4.86 -10.38 -1.27
CA PRO A 9 6.05 -11.14 -1.65
C PRO A 9 7.14 -11.07 -0.58
N ALA A 10 7.72 -12.22 -0.24
CA ALA A 10 8.68 -12.41 0.85
C ALA A 10 9.84 -11.40 0.85
N MET A 11 10.34 -11.02 -0.33
CA MET A 11 11.45 -10.07 -0.50
C MET A 11 11.12 -8.63 -0.10
N PHE A 12 9.84 -8.26 -0.05
CA PHE A 12 9.37 -6.96 0.43
C PHE A 12 8.97 -6.97 1.90
N LEU A 13 8.94 -8.14 2.53
CA LEU A 13 8.54 -8.31 3.91
C LEU A 13 9.79 -8.38 4.82
N PRO A 14 10.02 -7.43 5.73
CA PRO A 14 11.19 -7.43 6.63
C PRO A 14 11.36 -8.74 7.40
N ARG A 15 12.60 -9.24 7.57
CA ARG A 15 12.84 -10.53 8.26
C ARG A 15 12.35 -10.52 9.71
N ARG A 16 12.27 -9.38 10.41
CA ARG A 16 11.64 -9.28 11.75
C ARG A 16 10.17 -9.75 11.77
N LEU A 17 9.48 -9.72 10.64
CA LEU A 17 8.09 -10.16 10.51
C LEU A 17 7.96 -11.68 10.28
N LYS A 18 9.04 -12.46 10.43
CA LYS A 18 9.02 -13.93 10.34
C LYS A 18 8.00 -14.61 11.25
N HIS A 19 7.66 -13.97 12.36
CA HIS A 19 6.62 -14.44 13.28
C HIS A 19 5.20 -14.34 12.70
N LEU A 20 4.96 -13.47 11.70
CA LEU A 20 3.70 -13.35 10.96
C LEU A 20 3.74 -14.14 9.64
N ASN A 21 4.89 -14.17 8.97
CA ASN A 21 5.10 -14.94 7.75
C ASN A 21 6.52 -15.53 7.74
N ARG A 22 6.63 -16.85 7.93
CA ARG A 22 7.92 -17.57 8.02
C ARG A 22 8.87 -17.33 6.85
N ASN A 23 8.34 -16.94 5.69
CA ASN A 23 9.11 -16.70 4.47
C ASN A 23 9.65 -15.27 4.38
N ALA A 24 9.35 -14.37 5.32
CA ALA A 24 9.83 -12.98 5.29
C ALA A 24 11.36 -12.92 5.10
N GLY A 25 11.79 -12.24 4.04
CA GLY A 25 13.16 -12.25 3.54
C GLY A 25 13.73 -10.87 3.19
N GLY A 26 12.94 -9.81 3.28
CA GLY A 26 13.32 -8.45 2.93
C GLY A 26 14.22 -7.75 3.94
N SER A 27 14.72 -6.57 3.56
CA SER A 27 15.56 -5.73 4.43
C SER A 27 14.85 -5.37 5.74
N GLU A 28 15.61 -5.27 6.84
CA GLU A 28 15.10 -4.72 8.11
C GLU A 28 14.80 -3.22 8.02
N SER A 29 15.37 -2.52 7.04
CA SER A 29 15.09 -1.09 6.83
C SER A 29 13.72 -0.83 6.20
N THR A 30 13.08 -1.86 5.62
CA THR A 30 11.74 -1.72 5.02
C THR A 30 10.69 -1.65 6.13
N VAL A 31 9.62 -0.89 5.89
CA VAL A 31 8.44 -0.84 6.77
C VAL A 31 7.20 -1.13 5.94
N VAL A 32 6.31 -1.97 6.46
CA VAL A 32 5.05 -2.29 5.79
C VAL A 32 3.98 -1.29 6.22
N PHE A 33 3.29 -0.68 5.26
CA PHE A 33 2.20 0.25 5.50
C PHE A 33 0.90 -0.23 4.88
N ARG A 34 -0.22 0.22 5.45
CA ARG A 34 -1.57 0.03 4.93
C ARG A 34 -2.24 1.38 4.74
N PHE A 35 -3.02 1.49 3.67
CA PHE A 35 -3.88 2.63 3.39
C PHE A 35 -5.32 2.17 3.14
N GLY A 36 -6.31 2.98 3.54
CA GLY A 36 -7.73 2.67 3.37
C GLY A 36 -8.31 1.74 4.44
N ALA A 37 -9.56 1.33 4.22
CA ALA A 37 -10.33 0.53 5.17
C ALA A 37 -9.82 -0.93 5.26
N VAL A 38 -9.86 -1.49 6.48
CA VAL A 38 -9.56 -2.91 6.71
C VAL A 38 -10.68 -3.76 6.10
N ASN A 39 -10.34 -4.85 5.42
CA ASN A 39 -11.26 -5.78 4.74
C ASN A 39 -12.02 -5.22 3.52
N ALA A 40 -11.59 -4.09 2.96
CA ALA A 40 -12.08 -3.62 1.68
C ALA A 40 -11.50 -4.43 0.50
N SER A 41 -12.27 -4.55 -0.58
CA SER A 41 -11.77 -5.09 -1.85
C SER A 41 -10.69 -4.18 -2.43
N PHE A 42 -9.64 -4.78 -3.00
CA PHE A 42 -8.63 -4.07 -3.77
C PHE A 42 -9.23 -3.70 -5.14
N ALA A 43 -9.99 -2.60 -5.17
CA ALA A 43 -10.77 -2.15 -6.31
C ALA A 43 -10.43 -0.71 -6.68
N ALA A 44 -10.76 -0.30 -7.90
CA ALA A 44 -10.55 1.07 -8.35
C ALA A 44 -11.33 2.05 -7.45
N ALA A 45 -10.62 2.95 -6.78
CA ALA A 45 -11.23 3.85 -5.80
C ALA A 45 -10.41 5.13 -5.59
N PRO A 46 -11.05 6.27 -5.28
CA PRO A 46 -10.33 7.46 -4.82
C PRO A 46 -9.44 7.16 -3.61
N VAL A 47 -8.18 7.58 -3.69
CA VAL A 47 -7.22 7.57 -2.57
C VAL A 47 -7.09 8.97 -1.98
N ALA A 48 -7.15 9.98 -2.84
CA ALA A 48 -7.19 11.41 -2.52
C ALA A 48 -8.07 12.12 -3.57
N PRO A 49 -8.44 13.40 -3.40
CA PRO A 49 -9.25 14.12 -4.39
C PRO A 49 -8.72 14.01 -5.82
N ALA A 50 -7.39 14.11 -5.98
CA ALA A 50 -6.68 14.04 -7.27
C ALA A 50 -6.12 12.64 -7.62
N LEU A 51 -6.24 11.65 -6.73
CA LEU A 51 -5.59 10.34 -6.89
C LEU A 51 -6.59 9.19 -6.87
N VAL A 52 -6.35 8.19 -7.71
CA VAL A 52 -7.14 6.96 -7.78
C VAL A 52 -6.22 5.75 -7.71
N LEU A 53 -6.60 4.75 -6.91
CA LEU A 53 -6.00 3.42 -7.03
C LEU A 53 -6.56 2.77 -8.30
N LYS A 54 -5.69 2.29 -9.17
CA LYS A 54 -6.05 1.53 -10.36
C LYS A 54 -5.43 0.14 -10.26
N PRO A 55 -6.22 -0.87 -9.87
CA PRO A 55 -5.76 -2.26 -9.85
C PRO A 55 -5.38 -2.74 -11.25
N ASP A 56 -4.27 -3.46 -11.34
CA ASP A 56 -3.87 -4.24 -12.52
C ASP A 56 -3.90 -5.76 -12.25
N ALA A 57 -4.10 -6.16 -10.99
CA ALA A 57 -4.41 -7.51 -10.54
C ALA A 57 -5.28 -7.45 -9.27
N ASP A 58 -5.71 -8.60 -8.76
CA ASP A 58 -6.58 -8.70 -7.57
C ASP A 58 -5.95 -8.19 -6.26
N ASN A 59 -4.63 -7.96 -6.25
CA ASN A 59 -3.84 -7.55 -5.09
C ASN A 59 -2.72 -6.55 -5.43
N HIS A 60 -2.72 -6.01 -6.65
CA HIS A 60 -1.67 -5.13 -7.15
C HIS A 60 -2.28 -4.02 -8.02
N GLY A 61 -1.63 -2.86 -8.04
CA GLY A 61 -2.07 -1.71 -8.79
C GLY A 61 -1.28 -0.46 -8.44
N ASN A 62 -1.54 0.61 -9.19
CA ASN A 62 -0.85 1.89 -9.03
C ASN A 62 -1.79 2.96 -8.49
N VAL A 63 -1.24 3.90 -7.73
CA VAL A 63 -1.92 5.15 -7.40
C VAL A 63 -1.59 6.17 -8.48
N GLU A 64 -2.57 6.47 -9.32
CA GLU A 64 -2.43 7.32 -10.52
C GLU A 64 -3.18 8.65 -10.34
N PRO A 65 -2.76 9.72 -11.05
CA PRO A 65 -3.56 10.93 -11.19
C PRO A 65 -4.94 10.64 -11.81
N ARG A 66 -5.99 11.32 -11.33
CA ARG A 66 -7.34 11.24 -11.90
C ARG A 66 -7.50 12.01 -13.21
N HIS A 67 -6.65 12.99 -13.42
CA HIS A 67 -6.57 13.83 -14.61
C HIS A 67 -5.10 14.19 -14.82
N GLU A 68 -4.77 14.69 -15.99
CA GLU A 68 -3.43 15.21 -16.27
C GLU A 68 -3.07 16.32 -15.28
N MET A 69 -1.91 16.20 -14.63
CA MET A 69 -1.44 17.18 -13.65
C MET A 69 0.08 17.26 -13.69
N GLY A 70 0.63 18.42 -13.30
CA GLY A 70 2.07 18.61 -13.19
C GLY A 70 2.70 17.73 -12.10
N PHE A 71 3.98 17.41 -12.26
CA PHE A 71 4.71 16.53 -11.36
C PHE A 71 4.70 17.00 -9.89
N ASP A 72 4.94 18.28 -9.63
CA ASP A 72 4.93 18.84 -8.28
C ASP A 72 3.54 18.72 -7.62
N ALA A 73 2.48 18.90 -8.40
CA ALA A 73 1.11 18.74 -7.93
C ALA A 73 0.80 17.27 -7.62
N TYR A 74 1.32 16.33 -8.42
CA TYR A 74 1.22 14.89 -8.14
C TYR A 74 1.94 14.52 -6.84
N GLN A 75 3.15 15.04 -6.62
CA GLN A 75 3.89 14.83 -5.37
C GLN A 75 3.15 15.41 -4.15
N ALA A 76 2.59 16.61 -4.27
CA ALA A 76 1.80 17.22 -3.22
C ALA A 76 0.54 16.39 -2.90
N ALA A 77 -0.14 15.87 -3.93
CA ALA A 77 -1.30 14.99 -3.77
C ALA A 77 -0.94 13.66 -3.08
N LEU A 78 0.20 13.05 -3.43
CA LEU A 78 0.72 11.86 -2.75
C LEU A 78 1.04 12.17 -1.29
N HIS A 79 1.73 13.27 -1.01
CA HIS A 79 2.06 13.68 0.36
C HIS A 79 0.79 13.94 1.20
N ALA A 80 -0.28 14.48 0.61
CA ALA A 80 -1.55 14.69 1.29
C ALA A 80 -2.21 13.38 1.78
N THR A 81 -1.82 12.22 1.24
CA THR A 81 -2.29 10.92 1.74
C THR A 81 -1.64 10.50 3.07
N ARG A 82 -0.58 11.19 3.52
CA ARG A 82 0.27 10.80 4.66
C ARG A 82 -0.50 10.36 5.91
N GLU A 83 -1.53 11.12 6.30
CA GLU A 83 -2.29 10.84 7.52
C GLU A 83 -3.15 9.57 7.44
N GLY A 84 -3.47 9.12 6.22
CA GLY A 84 -4.22 7.89 6.00
C GLY A 84 -3.38 6.62 6.06
N TRP A 85 -2.04 6.74 6.00
CA TRP A 85 -1.14 5.59 6.10
C TRP A 85 -1.00 5.14 7.55
N ARG A 86 -1.14 3.83 7.77
CA ARG A 86 -0.96 3.18 9.07
C ARG A 86 0.18 2.17 8.97
N ASN A 87 0.96 2.01 10.04
CA ASN A 87 1.94 0.94 10.13
C ASN A 87 1.20 -0.40 10.09
N GLY A 88 1.43 -1.18 9.03
CA GLY A 88 0.77 -2.46 8.78
C GLY A 88 1.40 -3.63 9.55
N GLU A 89 2.56 -3.43 10.17
CA GLU A 89 3.25 -4.48 10.95
C GLU A 89 2.50 -4.83 12.25
N SER A 90 1.53 -4.01 12.65
CA SER A 90 0.67 -4.22 13.83
C SER A 90 -0.66 -4.89 13.48
N ASP A 91 -0.92 -5.19 12.21
CA ASP A 91 -2.14 -5.89 11.81
C ASP A 91 -2.04 -7.35 12.30
N ARG A 92 -2.82 -7.69 13.34
CA ARG A 92 -3.00 -9.07 13.83
C ARG A 92 -3.97 -9.86 12.95
#